data_AF-A0A7W1KRJ0-F1
#
_entry.id   AF-A0A7W1KRJ0-F1
#
_cell.length_a   1.000
_cell.length_b   1.000
_cell.length_c   1.000
_cell.angle_alpha   90.00
_cell.angle_beta   90.00
_cell.angle_gamma   90.00
#
_symmetry.space_group_name_H-M   'P 1'
#
loop_
_entity.id
_entity.type
_entity.pdbx_description
1 polymer ?
#
loop_
_entity_poly.entity_id
_entity_poly.type
_entity_poly.pdbx_seq_one_letter_code
_entity_poly.pdbx_strand_id
1 'polypeptide(L)'
;MLHPLKRSGTTVGIAGGRLGTVLNVFTEPEWRRRGVAGLLMQRIINWSRDAGLDGLTLHAADAGRTLYEKLGFVATNEMRLAD
;
A
#
# COMPACT_ATOMS: atom_id res chain seq x y z
N MET A 1 8.65 -12.20 -10.90
CA MET A 1 8.22 -10.79 -10.98
C MET A 1 6.82 -10.75 -11.59
N LEU A 2 5.78 -10.65 -10.76
CA LEU A 2 4.43 -10.40 -11.27
C LEU A 2 4.38 -8.92 -11.64
N HIS A 3 4.45 -8.62 -12.93
CA HIS A 3 4.07 -7.30 -13.42
C HIS A 3 2.66 -6.99 -12.92
N PRO A 4 2.34 -5.76 -12.49
CA PRO A 4 0.97 -5.41 -12.22
C PRO A 4 0.17 -5.66 -13.49
N LEU A 5 -0.76 -6.62 -13.44
CA LEU A 5 -1.66 -6.93 -14.55
C LEU A 5 -2.99 -6.27 -14.22
N LYS A 6 -3.50 -5.41 -15.11
CA LYS A 6 -4.88 -4.96 -15.01
C LYS A 6 -5.77 -6.02 -15.64
N ARG A 7 -6.60 -6.65 -14.82
CA ARG A 7 -7.66 -7.56 -15.29
C ARG A 7 -8.98 -6.80 -15.36
N SER A 8 -9.54 -6.69 -16.56
CA SER A 8 -10.89 -6.18 -16.80
C SER A 8 -11.63 -7.19 -17.67
N GLY A 9 -12.46 -8.04 -17.05
CA GLY A 9 -13.15 -9.13 -17.76
C GLY A 9 -12.18 -10.21 -18.28
N THR A 10 -12.32 -10.60 -19.54
CA THR A 10 -11.47 -11.59 -20.24
C THR A 10 -10.18 -11.00 -20.81
N THR A 11 -9.98 -9.68 -20.74
CA THR A 11 -8.80 -9.01 -21.29
C THR A 11 -7.75 -8.75 -20.19
N VAL A 12 -6.53 -9.22 -20.45
CA VAL A 12 -5.35 -8.91 -19.63
C VAL A 12 -4.61 -7.75 -20.28
N GLY A 13 -4.62 -6.60 -19.60
CA GLY A 13 -3.85 -5.43 -20.02
C GLY A 13 -2.52 -5.33 -19.25
N ILE A 14 -1.49 -4.83 -19.93
CA ILE A 14 -0.24 -4.42 -19.27
C ILE A 14 -0.52 -3.14 -18.48
N ALA A 15 -0.19 -3.13 -17.20
CA ALA A 15 -0.35 -1.92 -16.38
C ALA A 15 0.64 -0.82 -16.81
N GLY A 16 0.29 0.43 -16.51
CA GLY A 16 1.12 1.60 -16.84
C GLY A 16 2.40 1.71 -16.01
N GLY A 17 2.56 0.85 -15.00
CA GLY A 17 3.73 0.82 -14.11
C GLY A 17 3.74 1.95 -13.08
N ARG A 18 2.61 2.64 -12.85
CA ARG A 18 2.53 3.74 -11.88
C ARG A 18 2.37 3.19 -10.47
N LEU A 19 3.51 2.99 -9.81
CA LEU A 19 3.57 2.50 -8.43
C LEU A 19 3.78 3.66 -7.46
N GLY A 20 3.18 3.56 -6.28
CA GLY A 20 3.43 4.48 -5.16
C GLY A 20 3.98 3.73 -3.95
N THR A 21 4.82 4.39 -3.16
CA THR A 21 5.30 3.85 -1.88
C THR A 21 4.88 4.80 -0.77
N VAL A 22 4.25 4.25 0.27
CA VAL A 22 3.88 5.00 1.46
C VAL A 22 5.05 4.94 2.45
N LEU A 23 5.51 6.10 2.88
CA LEU A 23 6.62 6.27 3.80
C LEU A 23 6.19 7.06 5.03
N ASN A 24 6.93 6.91 6.12
CA ASN A 24 6.85 7.77 7.31
C ASN A 24 5.44 7.88 7.94
N VAL A 25 4.66 6.79 7.91
CA VAL A 25 3.39 6.74 8.64
C VAL A 25 3.67 6.69 10.13
N PHE A 26 3.33 7.77 10.82
CA PHE A 26 3.53 7.90 12.26
C PHE A 26 2.25 8.38 12.94
N THR A 27 2.07 7.99 14.21
CA THR A 27 1.00 8.48 15.06
C THR A 27 1.57 8.69 16.44
N GLU A 28 1.38 9.91 16.95
CA GLU A 28 1.81 10.31 18.28
C GLU A 28 1.27 9.34 19.35
N PRO A 29 2.07 8.98 20.38
CA PRO A 29 1.69 7.98 21.38
C PRO A 29 0.30 8.20 21.99
N GLU A 30 -0.08 9.43 22.33
CA GLU A 30 -1.38 9.73 22.97
C GLU A 30 -2.58 9.50 22.04
N TRP A 31 -2.33 9.43 20.74
CA TRP A 31 -3.32 9.29 19.67
C TRP A 31 -3.37 7.88 19.07
N ARG A 32 -2.50 6.97 19.52
CA ARG A 32 -2.49 5.57 19.06
C ARG A 32 -3.75 4.84 19.49
N ARG A 33 -4.09 3.77 18.75
CA ARG A 33 -5.27 2.90 18.98
C ARG A 33 -6.63 3.62 18.88
N ARG A 34 -6.65 4.86 18.38
CA ARG A 34 -7.89 5.63 18.10
C ARG A 34 -8.32 5.60 16.63
N GLY A 35 -7.65 4.80 15.79
CA GLY A 35 -7.98 4.65 14.36
C GLY A 35 -7.39 5.71 13.42
N VAL A 36 -6.63 6.69 13.92
CA VAL A 36 -6.07 7.80 13.12
C VAL A 36 -5.24 7.31 11.92
N ALA A 37 -4.28 6.41 12.16
CA ALA A 37 -3.46 5.83 11.08
C ALA A 37 -4.31 5.09 10.03
N GLY A 38 -5.36 4.38 10.46
CA GLY A 38 -6.27 3.68 9.55
C GLY A 38 -7.06 4.63 8.67
N LEU A 39 -7.56 5.74 9.25
CA LEU A 39 -8.24 6.79 8.50
C LEU A 39 -7.32 7.42 7.46
N LEU A 40 -6.08 7.77 7.84
CA LEU A 40 -5.09 8.31 6.91
C LEU A 40 -4.81 7.35 5.76
N MET A 41 -4.54 6.08 6.06
CA MET A 41 -4.23 5.08 5.04
C MET A 41 -5.42 4.82 4.11
N GLN A 42 -6.65 4.80 4.62
CA GLN A 42 -7.84 4.67 3.77
C GLN A 42 -7.97 5.80 2.76
N ARG A 43 -7.63 7.04 3.17
CA ARG A 43 -7.62 8.20 2.27
C ARG A 43 -6.54 8.07 1.19
N ILE A 44 -5.34 7.63 1.57
CA ILE A 44 -4.23 7.39 0.61
C ILE A 44 -4.62 6.31 -0.41
N ILE A 45 -5.22 5.21 0.05
CA ILE A 45 -5.67 4.11 -0.81
C ILE A 45 -6.74 4.60 -1.79
N ASN A 46 -7.74 5.35 -1.33
CA ASN A 46 -8.78 5.89 -2.21
C ASN A 46 -8.18 6.84 -3.24
N TRP A 47 -7.34 7.78 -2.80
CA TRP A 47 -6.65 8.70 -3.71
C TRP A 47 -5.80 7.95 -4.75
N SER A 48 -5.08 6.88 -4.36
CA SER A 48 -4.25 6.13 -5.30
C SER A 48 -5.07 5.47 -6.42
N ARG A 49 -6.29 5.02 -6.11
CA ARG A 49 -7.22 4.43 -7.07
C ARG A 49 -7.73 5.50 -8.03
N ASP A 50 -8.16 6.64 -7.50
CA ASP A 50 -8.67 7.76 -8.28
C ASP A 50 -7.57 8.36 -9.17
N ALA A 51 -6.34 8.40 -8.67
CA ALA A 51 -5.16 8.83 -9.41
C ALA A 51 -4.67 7.78 -10.43
N GLY A 52 -5.27 6.59 -10.49
CA GLY A 52 -4.95 5.54 -11.47
C GLY A 52 -3.60 4.86 -11.24
N LEU A 53 -3.15 4.74 -9.99
CA LEU A 53 -1.96 3.95 -9.64
C LEU A 53 -2.25 2.45 -9.84
N ASP A 54 -1.22 1.73 -10.28
CA ASP A 54 -1.28 0.28 -10.51
C ASP A 54 -0.93 -0.52 -9.26
N GLY A 55 -0.34 0.13 -8.25
CA GLY A 55 -0.02 -0.50 -6.97
C GLY A 55 0.48 0.48 -5.91
N LEU A 56 0.32 0.09 -4.65
CA LEU A 56 0.88 0.76 -3.48
C LEU A 56 1.73 -0.24 -2.69
N THR A 57 2.94 0.17 -2.31
CA THR A 57 3.82 -0.59 -1.41
C THR A 57 4.11 0.20 -0.15
N LEU A 58 4.51 -0.51 0.91
CA LEU A 58 5.00 0.07 2.15
C LEU A 58 5.90 -0.91 2.87
N HIS A 59 6.74 -0.39 3.75
CA HIS A 59 7.52 -1.20 4.71
C HIS A 59 6.90 -1.06 6.08
N ALA A 60 6.18 -2.11 6.49
CA ALA A 60 5.53 -2.15 7.79
C ALA A 60 6.54 -2.47 8.89
N ALA A 61 6.57 -1.65 9.95
CA ALA A 61 7.11 -2.09 11.24
C ALA A 61 6.14 -3.10 11.88
N ASP A 62 6.64 -4.00 12.73
CA ASP A 62 5.85 -5.06 13.37
C ASP A 62 4.59 -4.52 14.08
N ALA A 63 4.74 -3.41 14.80
CA ALA A 63 3.64 -2.76 15.52
C ALA A 63 2.51 -2.26 14.61
N GLY A 64 2.80 -1.98 13.34
CA GLY A 64 1.84 -1.49 12.34
C GLY A 64 1.29 -2.58 11.42
N ARG A 65 1.88 -3.78 11.41
CA ARG A 65 1.57 -4.83 10.43
C ARG A 65 0.09 -5.20 10.37
N THR A 66 -0.52 -5.46 11.53
CA THR A 66 -1.95 -5.82 11.62
C THR A 66 -2.88 -4.75 11.05
N LEU A 67 -2.50 -3.46 11.10
CA LEU A 67 -3.29 -2.40 10.49
C LEU A 67 -3.30 -2.55 8.96
N TYR A 68 -2.12 -2.74 8.37
CA TYR A 68 -2.00 -2.84 6.92
C TYR A 68 -2.66 -4.10 6.36
N GLU A 69 -2.54 -5.23 7.05
CA GLU A 69 -3.24 -6.48 6.69
C GLU A 69 -4.77 -6.28 6.67
N LYS A 70 -5.33 -5.57 7.67
CA LYS A 70 -6.76 -5.22 7.69
C LYS A 70 -7.19 -4.30 6.56
N LEU A 71 -6.26 -3.51 6.01
CA LEU A 71 -6.49 -2.61 4.87
C LEU A 71 -6.26 -3.31 3.52
N GLY A 72 -5.95 -4.61 3.52
CA GLY A 72 -5.76 -5.41 2.31
C GLY A 72 -4.33 -5.41 1.76
N PHE A 73 -3.35 -4.89 2.50
CA PHE A 73 -1.95 -5.10 2.15
C PHE A 73 -1.56 -6.55 2.42
N VAL A 74 -0.72 -7.09 1.54
CA VAL A 74 -0.19 -8.46 1.63
C VAL A 74 1.33 -8.41 1.67
N ALA A 75 1.94 -9.37 2.37
CA ALA A 75 3.39 -9.52 2.38
C ALA A 75 3.90 -9.88 0.97
N THR A 76 5.05 -9.32 0.61
CA THR A 76 5.73 -9.59 -0.66
C THR A 76 7.18 -10.00 -0.41
N ASN A 77 7.85 -10.49 -1.45
CA ASN A 77 9.27 -10.83 -1.43
C ASN A 77 10.12 -9.65 -1.94
N GLU A 78 9.81 -8.42 -1.52
CA GLU A 78 10.52 -7.22 -1.96
C GLU A 78 12.00 -7.28 -1.53
N MET A 79 12.90 -7.03 -2.49
CA MET A 79 14.35 -7.03 -2.28
C MET A 79 14.88 -5.62 -2.56
N ARG A 80 15.87 -5.18 -1.80
CA ARG A 80 16.55 -3.91 -1.99
C ARG A 80 18.01 -4.18 -2.38
N LEU A 81 18.54 -3.38 -3.29
CA LEU A 81 19.98 -3.38 -3.57
C LEU A 81 20.69 -2.87 -2.31
N ALA A 82 21.69 -3.60 -1.84
CA ALA A 82 22.59 -3.12 -0.81
C ALA A 82 23.50 -2.05 -1.43
N ASP A 83 23.66 -0.92 -0.74
CA ASP A 83 24.67 0.09 -1.08
C ASP A 83 26.09 -0.50 -0.99
#